data_AF-V4NWA7-F1
#
_entry.id   AF-V4NWA7-F1
#
_cell.length_a   1.000
_cell.length_b   1.000
_cell.length_c   1.000
_cell.angle_alpha   90.00
_cell.angle_beta   90.00
_cell.angle_gamma   90.00
#
_symmetry.space_group_name_H-M   'P 1'
#
loop_
_entity.id
_entity.type
_entity.pdbx_description
1 polymer ?
#
loop_
_entity_poly.entity_id
_entity_poly.type
_entity_poly.pdbx_seq_one_letter_code
_entity_poly.pdbx_strand_id
1 'polypeptide(L)'
;MADEKKKRNKKKKRGDGKKKMTTEQAEATRSVRDWFFVGSSSSPLSSSSSRDDFAVKINSGSLRCGEKLVFELHSHSNRSDGFLSPTKLVEKAHNNGVKVLSLTDHDTMAGIPEAVEVGRRFGIKIIPGVEISTLFCSRESGSEEPVHILAYYGTSGPAMYDEFEDFLAKIRDGRFVRGREMVSKLNKLKIPLKWEHVTRIAGKDVAPGRMHIARALLEAGYVENLRQAFTKYLYDGGPAYSTGSEPMSEEAVKLICKTGGVAVLAHPWALKDHVSVIRRLKDAGLHGVEVYRSDGKLEVFSVLADTYSLLKLGGSDYHGKGGRNESELGSVNLPVTALHDFLKVGRPIWCEAVKATMRALLDQPSDSNLYNIVRFDRTRILKCSLAWSCGKELMDRCLEIWLTHDERESDEFEALRLKLSGVSITSKGSCVTVGP
;
A
#
# COMPACT_ATOMS: atom_id res chain seq x y z
N MET A 1 -76.31 15.00 -3.17
CA MET A 1 -76.22 14.06 -2.04
C MET A 1 -75.31 12.93 -2.49
N ALA A 2 -74.15 12.64 -1.92
CA ALA A 2 -73.40 13.26 -0.83
C ALA A 2 -71.93 12.82 -1.03
N ASP A 3 -71.01 13.69 -0.62
CA ASP A 3 -69.80 13.40 0.16
C ASP A 3 -69.24 11.96 0.14
N GLU A 4 -67.95 11.70 -0.09
CA GLU A 4 -66.85 12.30 0.67
C GLU A 4 -65.49 11.81 0.11
N LYS A 5 -64.42 12.57 0.41
CA LYS A 5 -62.99 12.16 0.47
C LYS A 5 -62.16 12.14 -0.83
N LYS A 6 -61.71 13.36 -1.15
CA LYS A 6 -60.27 13.74 -1.20
C LYS A 6 -59.31 12.63 -0.74
N LYS A 7 -58.36 12.23 -1.59
CA LYS A 7 -56.93 12.14 -1.20
C LYS A 7 -56.00 12.24 -2.40
N ARG A 8 -55.28 13.36 -2.41
CA ARG A 8 -54.19 13.79 -3.27
C ARG A 8 -53.08 12.72 -3.39
N ASN A 9 -52.80 12.24 -4.60
CA ASN A 9 -51.48 11.66 -4.92
C ASN A 9 -50.55 12.77 -5.43
N LYS A 10 -50.00 13.56 -4.49
CA LYS A 10 -48.96 14.54 -4.76
C LYS A 10 -47.63 13.77 -4.82
N LYS A 11 -47.05 13.65 -6.02
CA LYS A 11 -45.67 13.22 -6.28
C LYS A 11 -44.74 13.86 -5.23
N LYS A 12 -44.28 13.08 -4.25
CA LYS A 12 -43.08 13.43 -3.45
C LYS A 12 -41.88 13.17 -4.35
N LYS A 13 -41.43 14.21 -5.06
CA LYS A 13 -40.01 14.32 -5.42
C LYS A 13 -39.23 14.28 -4.11
N ARG A 14 -38.64 13.12 -3.79
CA ARG A 14 -37.56 13.06 -2.80
C ARG A 14 -36.40 13.83 -3.43
N GLY A 15 -36.28 15.10 -3.04
CA GLY A 15 -35.05 15.83 -3.25
C GLY A 15 -33.95 15.06 -2.55
N ASP A 16 -32.96 14.65 -3.33
CA ASP A 16 -31.70 14.12 -2.83
C ASP A 16 -30.98 15.28 -2.14
N GLY A 17 -31.36 15.53 -0.89
CA GLY A 17 -30.74 16.54 -0.06
C GLY A 17 -29.33 16.10 0.21
N LYS A 18 -28.35 16.69 -0.49
CA LYS A 18 -26.92 16.58 -0.13
C LYS A 18 -26.79 16.78 1.37
N LYS A 19 -26.58 15.70 2.11
CA LYS A 19 -26.42 15.70 3.57
C LYS A 19 -25.27 16.66 3.87
N LYS A 20 -25.55 17.73 4.63
CA LYS A 20 -24.57 18.77 4.93
C LYS A 20 -23.41 18.11 5.69
N MET A 21 -22.19 18.27 5.18
CA MET A 21 -20.97 17.68 5.75
C MET A 21 -20.79 18.13 7.20
N THR A 22 -20.45 17.22 8.11
CA THR A 22 -20.20 17.58 9.52
C THR A 22 -18.91 18.40 9.65
N THR A 23 -18.74 19.14 10.75
CA THR A 23 -17.51 19.92 11.02
C THR A 23 -16.27 19.02 11.01
N GLU A 24 -16.36 17.86 11.65
CA GLU A 24 -15.30 16.85 11.69
C GLU A 24 -14.94 16.32 10.29
N GLN A 25 -15.94 16.04 9.45
CA GLN A 25 -15.70 15.62 8.06
C GLN A 25 -15.06 16.74 7.23
N ALA A 26 -15.41 18.00 7.50
CA ALA A 26 -14.82 19.15 6.82
C ALA A 26 -13.34 19.33 7.20
N GLU A 27 -13.01 19.19 8.48
CA GLU A 27 -11.64 19.25 8.99
C GLU A 27 -10.80 18.09 8.46
N ALA A 28 -11.31 16.86 8.53
CA ALA A 28 -10.66 15.68 7.97
C ALA A 28 -10.39 15.85 6.46
N THR A 29 -11.37 16.39 5.72
CA THR A 29 -11.20 16.66 4.28
C THR A 29 -10.12 17.69 4.01
N ARG A 30 -10.02 18.74 4.84
CA ARG A 30 -8.97 19.75 4.71
C ARG A 30 -7.60 19.13 4.99
N SER A 31 -7.43 18.46 6.13
CA SER A 31 -6.18 17.83 6.52
C SER A 31 -5.67 16.81 5.48
N VAL A 32 -6.55 15.94 4.99
CA VAL A 32 -6.21 14.96 3.95
C VAL A 32 -5.82 15.65 2.63
N ARG A 33 -6.50 16.74 2.25
CA ARG A 33 -6.16 17.51 1.05
C ARG A 33 -4.79 18.19 1.18
N ASP A 34 -4.53 18.80 2.32
CA ASP A 34 -3.25 19.48 2.56
C ASP A 34 -2.10 18.46 2.52
N TRP A 35 -2.27 17.29 3.15
CA TRP A 35 -1.32 16.17 3.04
C TRP A 35 -1.15 15.65 1.60
N PHE A 36 -2.24 15.55 0.84
CA PHE A 36 -2.20 15.11 -0.55
C PHE A 36 -1.31 16.01 -1.41
N PHE A 37 -1.36 17.33 -1.20
CA PHE A 37 -0.58 18.31 -1.96
C PHE A 37 0.87 18.49 -1.50
N VAL A 38 1.30 17.84 -0.41
CA VAL A 38 2.72 17.87 0.03
C VAL A 38 3.65 17.48 -1.12
N GLY A 39 4.64 18.33 -1.39
CA GLY A 39 5.60 18.18 -2.47
C GLY A 39 5.06 18.54 -3.86
N SER A 40 3.80 18.95 -4.04
CA SER A 40 3.35 19.43 -5.36
C SER A 40 3.85 20.87 -5.55
N SER A 41 4.95 21.07 -6.26
CA SER A 41 5.41 22.42 -6.63
C SER A 41 4.47 23.04 -7.66
N SER A 42 3.35 23.59 -7.21
CA SER A 42 2.64 24.65 -7.90
C SER A 42 2.75 25.91 -7.06
N SER A 43 3.85 26.64 -7.22
CA SER A 43 3.89 28.05 -6.86
C SER A 43 2.73 28.76 -7.57
N PRO A 44 1.96 29.65 -6.91
CA PRO A 44 1.02 30.51 -7.61
C PRO A 44 1.85 31.52 -8.41
N LEU A 45 2.18 31.21 -9.67
CA LEU A 45 2.81 32.17 -10.56
C LEU A 45 1.81 33.29 -10.82
N SER A 46 2.25 34.48 -10.40
CA SER A 46 1.67 35.76 -10.75
C SER A 46 1.46 35.87 -12.25
N SER A 47 0.34 36.51 -12.60
CA SER A 47 -0.04 36.85 -13.96
C SER A 47 1.07 37.59 -14.71
N SER A 48 1.68 36.96 -15.69
CA SER A 48 2.22 37.65 -16.86
C SER A 48 2.04 36.80 -18.11
N SER A 49 1.59 37.47 -19.16
CA SER A 49 1.10 36.91 -20.40
C SER A 49 2.21 36.58 -21.38
N SER A 50 2.27 35.34 -21.85
CA SER A 50 2.72 35.01 -23.20
C SER A 50 2.01 33.75 -23.68
N ARG A 51 1.36 33.85 -24.86
CA ARG A 51 0.59 32.79 -25.50
C ARG A 51 1.53 31.90 -26.29
N ASP A 52 1.53 30.61 -26.00
CA ASP A 52 2.07 29.57 -26.88
C ASP A 52 0.94 28.54 -27.11
N ASP A 53 0.38 28.54 -28.32
CA ASP A 53 -0.87 27.84 -28.70
C ASP A 53 -0.68 26.34 -29.05
N PHE A 54 0.43 25.71 -28.66
CA PHE A 54 0.67 24.27 -28.92
C PHE A 54 1.14 23.44 -27.70
N ALA A 55 1.13 24.00 -26.49
CA ALA A 55 1.38 23.22 -25.28
C ALA A 55 0.07 22.55 -24.81
N VAL A 56 0.07 21.21 -24.73
CA VAL A 56 -0.95 20.48 -23.97
C VAL A 56 -0.90 21.02 -22.54
N LYS A 57 -1.91 21.82 -22.17
CA LYS A 57 -2.11 22.28 -20.80
C LYS A 57 -2.23 21.06 -19.91
N ILE A 58 -1.15 20.72 -19.21
CA ILE A 58 -1.24 19.91 -18.01
C ILE A 58 -2.07 20.76 -17.05
N ASN A 59 -3.37 20.49 -16.99
CA ASN A 59 -4.20 20.98 -15.90
C ASN A 59 -3.61 20.34 -14.63
N SER A 60 -2.75 21.07 -13.94
CA SER A 60 -2.52 20.91 -12.51
C SER A 60 -3.86 21.25 -11.83
N GLY A 61 -4.78 20.29 -11.91
CA GLY A 61 -6.16 20.43 -11.48
C GLY A 61 -6.19 20.61 -9.98
N SER A 62 -6.35 21.85 -9.54
CA SER A 62 -6.92 22.15 -8.23
C SER A 62 -8.20 21.32 -8.10
N LEU A 63 -8.21 20.37 -7.16
CA LEU A 63 -9.36 19.52 -6.83
C LEU A 63 -10.58 20.42 -6.69
N ARG A 64 -11.59 20.24 -7.55
CA ARG A 64 -12.79 21.09 -7.52
C ARG A 64 -13.47 20.94 -6.16
N CYS A 65 -13.93 22.05 -5.59
CA CYS A 65 -14.70 22.04 -4.35
C CYS A 65 -15.96 21.16 -4.54
N GLY A 66 -15.90 19.92 -4.04
CA GLY A 66 -16.98 18.93 -4.15
C GLY A 66 -16.60 17.60 -4.82
N GLU A 67 -15.38 17.44 -5.36
CA GLU A 67 -14.89 16.12 -5.80
C GLU A 67 -14.70 15.18 -4.61
N LYS A 68 -15.28 13.97 -4.71
CA LYS A 68 -15.14 12.90 -3.74
C LYS A 68 -13.70 12.39 -3.79
N LEU A 69 -13.01 12.38 -2.65
CA LEU A 69 -11.73 11.71 -2.54
C LEU A 69 -11.97 10.20 -2.53
N VAL A 70 -11.39 9.51 -3.51
CA VAL A 70 -11.44 8.05 -3.62
C VAL A 70 -10.08 7.50 -3.24
N PHE A 71 -10.09 6.48 -2.38
CA PHE A 71 -8.90 5.88 -1.80
C PHE A 71 -8.87 4.40 -2.14
N GLU A 72 -7.68 3.90 -2.42
CA GLU A 72 -7.40 2.48 -2.56
C GLU A 72 -6.22 2.14 -1.65
N LEU A 73 -6.44 1.33 -0.61
CA LEU A 73 -5.41 1.00 0.35
C LEU A 73 -4.97 -0.46 0.28
N HIS A 74 -5.51 -1.26 -0.65
CA HIS A 74 -5.13 -2.66 -0.81
C HIS A 74 -5.27 -3.07 -2.28
N SER A 75 -4.14 -3.19 -2.98
CA SER A 75 -4.11 -3.57 -4.39
C SER A 75 -2.80 -4.25 -4.78
N HIS A 76 -2.88 -5.12 -5.79
CA HIS A 76 -1.81 -6.00 -6.24
C HIS A 76 -1.42 -5.75 -7.69
N SER A 77 -0.14 -5.90 -7.97
CA SER A 77 0.42 -5.83 -9.31
C SER A 77 1.06 -7.16 -9.72
N ASN A 78 1.57 -7.23 -10.94
CA ASN A 78 2.31 -8.38 -11.43
C ASN A 78 3.71 -8.52 -10.82
N ARG A 79 4.07 -7.73 -9.79
CA ARG A 79 5.25 -7.98 -8.95
C ARG A 79 4.97 -9.04 -7.90
N SER A 80 3.70 -9.34 -7.64
CA SER A 80 3.27 -10.51 -6.88
C SER A 80 2.34 -11.38 -7.72
N ASP A 81 1.02 -11.36 -7.49
CA ASP A 81 0.04 -12.19 -8.20
C ASP A 81 -1.10 -11.38 -8.84
N GLY A 82 -0.93 -10.08 -9.02
CA GLY A 82 -1.76 -9.27 -9.90
C GLY A 82 -1.57 -9.61 -11.39
N PHE A 83 -2.43 -9.05 -12.24
CA PHE A 83 -2.36 -9.16 -13.69
C PHE A 83 -1.79 -7.90 -14.35
N LEU A 84 -1.93 -6.74 -13.69
CA LEU A 84 -1.47 -5.46 -14.22
C LEU A 84 -0.08 -5.12 -13.70
N SER A 85 0.76 -4.50 -14.52
CA SER A 85 2.00 -3.88 -14.02
C SER A 85 1.67 -2.73 -13.06
N PRO A 86 2.60 -2.31 -12.19
CA PRO A 86 2.41 -1.13 -11.35
C PRO A 86 1.97 0.10 -12.17
N THR A 87 2.57 0.32 -13.33
CA THR A 87 2.15 1.38 -14.26
C THR A 87 0.68 1.26 -14.67
N LYS A 88 0.24 0.08 -15.11
CA LYS A 88 -1.13 -0.15 -15.59
C LYS A 88 -2.16 -0.12 -14.46
N LEU A 89 -1.78 -0.55 -13.27
CA LEU A 89 -2.60 -0.44 -12.07
C LEU A 89 -2.87 1.03 -11.73
N VAL A 90 -1.83 1.87 -11.69
CA VAL A 90 -1.97 3.30 -11.39
C VAL A 90 -2.77 4.04 -12.48
N GLU A 91 -2.56 3.71 -13.76
CA GLU A 91 -3.36 4.25 -14.87
C GLU A 91 -4.85 3.90 -14.71
N LYS A 92 -5.18 2.66 -14.33
CA LYS A 92 -6.57 2.25 -14.06
C LYS A 92 -7.14 2.98 -12.84
N ALA A 93 -6.37 3.14 -11.78
CA ALA A 93 -6.78 3.89 -10.58
C ALA A 93 -7.14 5.34 -10.93
N HIS A 94 -6.32 5.99 -11.76
CA HIS A 94 -6.59 7.34 -12.26
C HIS A 94 -7.92 7.42 -13.01
N ASN A 95 -8.16 6.47 -13.91
CA ASN A 95 -9.40 6.42 -14.69
C ASN A 95 -10.64 6.16 -13.81
N ASN A 96 -10.46 5.50 -12.67
CA ASN A 96 -11.50 5.29 -11.66
C ASN A 96 -11.63 6.47 -10.66
N GLY A 97 -10.84 7.54 -10.81
CA GLY A 97 -10.89 8.73 -9.95
C GLY A 97 -10.19 8.59 -8.60
N VAL A 98 -9.39 7.52 -8.40
CA VAL A 98 -8.58 7.31 -7.20
C VAL A 98 -7.56 8.44 -7.05
N LYS A 99 -7.42 8.98 -5.84
CA LYS A 99 -6.46 10.05 -5.51
C LYS A 99 -5.31 9.55 -4.64
N VAL A 100 -5.56 8.57 -3.78
CA VAL A 100 -4.54 7.93 -2.95
C VAL A 100 -4.61 6.44 -3.22
N LEU A 101 -3.47 5.86 -3.58
CA LEU A 101 -3.34 4.43 -3.84
C LEU A 101 -2.19 3.85 -3.01
N SER A 102 -2.40 2.71 -2.37
CA SER A 102 -1.32 1.87 -1.86
C SER A 102 -1.18 0.63 -2.73
N LEU A 103 0.04 0.41 -3.22
CA LEU A 103 0.43 -0.85 -3.83
C LEU A 103 0.95 -1.76 -2.72
N THR A 104 0.33 -2.92 -2.55
CA THR A 104 0.54 -3.82 -1.41
C THR A 104 0.81 -5.23 -1.90
N ASP A 105 1.68 -5.37 -2.91
CA ASP A 105 2.07 -6.66 -3.46
C ASP A 105 2.49 -7.66 -2.37
N HIS A 106 2.18 -8.95 -2.57
CA HIS A 106 2.57 -9.98 -1.61
C HIS A 106 4.07 -10.09 -1.45
N ASP A 107 4.54 -9.90 -0.21
CA ASP A 107 5.92 -10.12 0.23
C ASP A 107 7.00 -9.39 -0.59
N THR A 108 6.66 -8.28 -1.24
CA THR A 108 7.62 -7.49 -2.02
C THR A 108 7.20 -6.02 -2.15
N MET A 109 8.20 -5.12 -2.12
CA MET A 109 8.03 -3.70 -2.43
C MET A 109 8.62 -3.33 -3.80
N ALA A 110 8.96 -4.31 -4.64
CA ALA A 110 9.65 -4.08 -5.91
C ALA A 110 8.86 -3.21 -6.92
N GLY A 111 7.53 -3.16 -6.79
CA GLY A 111 6.66 -2.33 -7.64
C GLY A 111 6.56 -0.86 -7.20
N ILE A 112 6.98 -0.53 -5.97
CA ILE A 112 6.77 0.81 -5.40
C ILE A 112 7.46 1.92 -6.20
N PRO A 113 8.76 1.83 -6.58
CA PRO A 113 9.40 2.91 -7.36
C PRO A 113 8.68 3.21 -8.68
N GLU A 114 8.22 2.16 -9.38
CA GLU A 114 7.47 2.28 -10.63
C GLU A 114 6.11 2.95 -10.38
N ALA A 115 5.38 2.51 -9.34
CA ALA A 115 4.09 3.08 -8.97
C ALA A 115 4.20 4.56 -8.59
N VAL A 116 5.21 4.95 -7.80
CA VAL A 116 5.44 6.35 -7.38
C VAL A 116 5.68 7.27 -8.58
N GLU A 117 6.56 6.87 -9.51
CA GLU A 117 6.84 7.65 -10.72
C GLU A 117 5.59 7.82 -11.59
N VAL A 118 4.79 6.75 -11.74
CA VAL A 118 3.55 6.80 -12.53
C VAL A 118 2.48 7.63 -11.81
N GLY A 119 2.35 7.47 -10.49
CA GLY A 119 1.42 8.22 -9.66
C GLY A 119 1.63 9.72 -9.78
N ARG A 120 2.89 10.16 -9.78
CA ARG A 120 3.26 11.56 -10.02
C ARG A 120 2.75 12.09 -11.36
N ARG A 121 2.80 11.28 -12.42
CA ARG A 121 2.32 11.69 -13.77
C ARG A 121 0.80 11.84 -13.81
N PHE A 122 0.07 11.03 -13.06
CA PHE A 122 -1.40 11.05 -13.01
C PHE A 122 -1.99 11.85 -11.84
N GLY A 123 -1.15 12.48 -11.00
CA GLY A 123 -1.62 13.17 -9.81
C GLY A 123 -2.27 12.23 -8.79
N ILE A 124 -1.72 11.02 -8.63
CA ILE A 124 -2.09 10.05 -7.59
C ILE A 124 -0.97 10.01 -6.56
N LYS A 125 -1.33 10.13 -5.29
CA LYS A 125 -0.40 9.94 -4.18
C LYS A 125 -0.27 8.46 -3.88
N ILE A 126 0.95 7.94 -3.97
CA ILE A 126 1.25 6.54 -3.65
C ILE A 126 1.68 6.44 -2.19
N ILE A 127 1.04 5.56 -1.42
CA ILE A 127 1.50 5.13 -0.10
C ILE A 127 2.28 3.82 -0.31
N PRO A 128 3.60 3.79 -0.09
CA PRO A 128 4.37 2.55 -0.12
C PRO A 128 3.77 1.50 0.81
N GLY A 129 3.46 0.34 0.27
CA GLY A 129 2.87 -0.75 1.04
C GLY A 129 3.39 -2.13 0.64
N VAL A 130 3.04 -3.13 1.43
CA VAL A 130 3.28 -4.55 1.17
C VAL A 130 2.25 -5.37 1.96
N GLU A 131 1.75 -6.45 1.37
CA GLU A 131 0.96 -7.45 2.10
C GLU A 131 1.87 -8.62 2.48
N ILE A 132 2.14 -8.78 3.77
CA ILE A 132 3.04 -9.80 4.29
C ILE A 132 2.25 -11.06 4.63
N SER A 133 2.71 -12.18 4.09
CA SER A 133 2.17 -13.51 4.35
C SER A 133 2.72 -14.05 5.65
N THR A 134 1.83 -14.45 6.55
CA THR A 134 2.20 -14.93 7.88
C THR A 134 1.35 -16.13 8.29
N LEU A 135 1.76 -16.80 9.35
CA LEU A 135 0.96 -17.81 10.03
C LEU A 135 0.60 -17.34 11.42
N PHE A 136 -0.63 -17.62 11.84
CA PHE A 136 -1.06 -17.48 13.21
C PHE A 136 -1.32 -18.86 13.81
N CYS A 137 -0.64 -19.15 14.91
CA CYS A 137 -0.84 -20.37 15.69
C CYS A 137 -1.77 -20.06 16.85
N SER A 138 -2.98 -20.62 16.86
CA SER A 138 -3.90 -20.48 17.99
C SER A 138 -3.39 -21.24 19.21
N ARG A 139 -3.32 -20.57 20.36
CA ARG A 139 -2.91 -21.20 21.63
C ARG A 139 -3.94 -22.19 22.15
N GLU A 140 -5.21 -21.99 21.79
CA GLU A 140 -6.33 -22.77 22.33
C GLU A 140 -6.50 -24.08 21.56
N SER A 141 -6.51 -24.02 20.23
CA SER A 141 -6.67 -25.19 19.37
C SER A 141 -5.35 -25.82 18.91
N GLY A 142 -4.22 -25.12 19.06
CA GLY A 142 -2.94 -25.52 18.47
C GLY A 142 -2.92 -25.48 16.94
N SER A 143 -3.98 -24.99 16.30
CA SER A 143 -4.09 -24.94 14.85
C SER A 143 -3.40 -23.71 14.28
N GLU A 144 -2.76 -23.88 13.13
CA GLU A 144 -2.21 -22.78 12.34
C GLU A 144 -3.20 -22.36 11.26
N GLU A 145 -3.36 -21.05 11.07
CA GLU A 145 -4.08 -20.48 9.94
C GLU A 145 -3.26 -19.37 9.24
N PRO A 146 -3.32 -19.27 7.90
CA PRO A 146 -2.70 -18.16 7.18
C PRO A 146 -3.34 -16.82 7.55
N VAL A 147 -2.50 -15.83 7.82
CA VAL A 147 -2.90 -14.47 8.13
C VAL A 147 -2.08 -13.51 7.28
N HIS A 148 -2.69 -12.46 6.76
CA HIS A 148 -1.98 -11.44 6.01
C HIS A 148 -1.96 -10.10 6.74
N ILE A 149 -0.79 -9.47 6.79
CA ILE A 149 -0.57 -8.18 7.45
C ILE A 149 -0.15 -7.15 6.41
N LEU A 150 -0.96 -6.11 6.25
CA LEU A 150 -0.61 -4.95 5.45
C LEU A 150 0.35 -4.07 6.25
N ALA A 151 1.43 -3.65 5.61
CA ALA A 151 2.37 -2.67 6.15
C ALA A 151 2.34 -1.42 5.28
N TYR A 152 2.10 -0.25 5.88
CA TYR A 152 2.13 1.04 5.19
C TYR A 152 3.28 1.91 5.69
N TYR A 153 4.13 2.36 4.78
CA TYR A 153 5.27 3.20 5.08
C TYR A 153 5.08 4.61 4.50
N GLY A 154 5.82 5.57 5.07
CA GLY A 154 5.95 6.90 4.50
C GLY A 154 6.70 6.85 3.17
N THR A 155 6.77 8.00 2.47
CA THR A 155 7.42 8.10 1.16
C THR A 155 8.90 7.69 1.17
N SER A 156 9.59 7.82 2.32
CA SER A 156 10.97 7.35 2.52
C SER A 156 11.12 5.83 2.58
N GLY A 157 10.02 5.11 2.79
CA GLY A 157 10.02 3.67 3.03
C GLY A 157 10.46 3.27 4.45
N PRO A 158 10.71 1.97 4.66
CA PRO A 158 11.18 1.42 5.93
C PRO A 158 12.56 1.96 6.35
N ALA A 159 12.73 2.32 7.63
CA ALA A 159 13.98 2.91 8.13
C ALA A 159 15.18 1.94 8.14
N MET A 160 14.91 0.64 8.33
CA MET A 160 15.89 -0.45 8.22
C MET A 160 15.51 -1.34 7.04
N TYR A 161 15.59 -0.77 5.84
CA TYR A 161 15.11 -1.43 4.63
C TYR A 161 15.77 -2.79 4.42
N ASP A 162 17.09 -2.91 4.59
CA ASP A 162 17.80 -4.15 4.27
C ASP A 162 17.36 -5.30 5.18
N GLU A 163 17.16 -5.05 6.49
CA GLU A 163 16.59 -6.03 7.42
C GLU A 163 15.15 -6.41 7.03
N PHE A 164 14.34 -5.44 6.60
CA PHE A 164 12.97 -5.67 6.16
C PHE A 164 12.91 -6.47 4.85
N GLU A 165 13.77 -6.15 3.89
CA GLU A 165 13.88 -6.87 2.61
C GLU A 165 14.39 -8.29 2.81
N ASP A 166 15.37 -8.50 3.70
CA ASP A 166 15.84 -9.85 4.05
C ASP A 166 14.73 -10.70 4.65
N PHE A 167 13.87 -10.10 5.48
CA PHE A 167 12.68 -10.77 6.01
C PHE A 167 11.70 -11.14 4.90
N LEU A 168 11.37 -10.22 3.99
CA LEU A 168 10.50 -10.48 2.84
C LEU A 168 11.09 -11.53 1.88
N ALA A 169 12.41 -11.49 1.65
CA ALA A 169 13.12 -12.41 0.77
C ALA A 169 13.01 -13.86 1.28
N LYS A 170 13.15 -14.09 2.59
CA LYS A 170 12.96 -15.43 3.19
C LYS A 170 11.56 -15.98 2.96
N ILE A 171 10.52 -15.14 3.03
CA ILE A 171 9.14 -15.55 2.73
C ILE A 171 9.04 -15.96 1.26
N ARG A 172 9.60 -15.15 0.35
CA ARG A 172 9.62 -15.44 -1.09
C ARG A 172 10.37 -16.73 -1.41
N ASP A 173 11.51 -16.99 -0.77
CA ASP A 173 12.26 -18.25 -0.91
C ASP A 173 11.41 -19.46 -0.48
N GLY A 174 10.71 -19.34 0.65
CA GLY A 174 9.73 -20.34 1.11
C GLY A 174 8.62 -20.59 0.08
N ARG A 175 8.11 -19.53 -0.57
CA ARG A 175 7.12 -19.65 -1.65
C ARG A 175 7.65 -20.42 -2.85
N PHE A 176 8.92 -20.25 -3.24
CA PHE A 176 9.54 -21.02 -4.32
C PHE A 176 9.57 -22.53 -3.99
N VAL A 177 9.97 -22.88 -2.77
CA VAL A 177 10.00 -24.28 -2.30
C VAL A 177 8.60 -24.86 -2.31
N ARG A 178 7.65 -24.17 -1.67
CA ARG A 178 6.23 -24.55 -1.62
C ARG A 178 5.66 -24.76 -3.02
N GLY A 179 5.89 -23.82 -3.94
CA GLY A 179 5.39 -23.90 -5.32
C GLY A 179 5.89 -25.15 -6.06
N ARG A 180 7.18 -25.49 -5.95
CA ARG A 180 7.72 -26.72 -6.55
C ARG A 180 7.08 -27.97 -5.97
N GLU A 181 6.85 -27.99 -4.67
CA GLU A 181 6.19 -29.12 -4.01
C GLU A 181 4.74 -29.28 -4.47
N MET A 182 3.99 -28.18 -4.58
CA MET A 182 2.62 -28.19 -5.11
C MET A 182 2.57 -28.74 -6.54
N VAL A 183 3.52 -28.36 -7.41
CA VAL A 183 3.64 -28.91 -8.77
C VAL A 183 3.98 -30.40 -8.74
N SER A 184 4.87 -30.84 -7.84
CA SER A 184 5.19 -32.26 -7.65
C SER A 184 3.96 -33.07 -7.22
N LYS A 185 3.14 -32.53 -6.29
CA LYS A 185 1.86 -33.12 -5.87
C LYS A 185 0.88 -33.23 -7.05
N LEU A 186 0.74 -32.18 -7.88
CA LEU A 186 -0.07 -32.23 -9.10
C LEU A 186 0.41 -33.31 -10.08
N ASN A 187 1.72 -33.44 -10.28
CA ASN A 187 2.30 -34.47 -11.15
C ASN A 187 1.96 -35.90 -10.66
N LYS A 188 1.98 -36.13 -9.35
CA LYS A 188 1.55 -37.41 -8.75
C LYS A 188 0.06 -37.70 -8.99
N LEU A 189 -0.76 -36.65 -9.09
CA LEU A 189 -2.18 -36.72 -9.46
C LEU A 189 -2.42 -36.85 -10.97
N LYS A 190 -1.40 -37.23 -11.75
CA LYS A 190 -1.45 -37.40 -13.21
C LYS A 190 -1.74 -36.09 -13.97
N ILE A 191 -1.38 -34.95 -13.39
CA ILE A 191 -1.42 -33.63 -14.03
C ILE A 191 0.03 -33.20 -14.27
N PRO A 192 0.64 -33.52 -15.43
CA PRO A 192 2.05 -33.24 -15.71
C PRO A 192 2.30 -31.75 -15.98
N LEU A 193 2.20 -30.92 -14.93
CA LEU A 193 2.45 -29.49 -14.97
C LEU A 193 3.96 -29.24 -14.81
N LYS A 194 4.53 -28.44 -15.71
CA LYS A 194 5.95 -28.08 -15.68
C LYS A 194 6.19 -26.87 -14.78
N TRP A 195 7.25 -26.90 -13.98
CA TRP A 195 7.61 -25.77 -13.11
C TRP A 195 7.91 -24.51 -13.92
N GLU A 196 8.52 -24.66 -15.08
CA GLU A 196 8.87 -23.58 -16.00
C GLU A 196 7.63 -22.85 -16.54
N HIS A 197 6.49 -23.53 -16.64
CA HIS A 197 5.23 -22.91 -17.03
C HIS A 197 4.73 -21.98 -15.91
N VAL A 198 4.79 -22.44 -14.66
CA VAL A 198 4.39 -21.66 -13.49
C VAL A 198 5.27 -20.41 -13.34
N THR A 199 6.60 -20.54 -13.45
CA THR A 199 7.51 -19.40 -13.33
C THR A 199 7.39 -18.43 -14.50
N ARG A 200 7.11 -18.92 -15.73
CA ARG A 200 6.79 -18.06 -16.87
C ARG A 200 5.57 -17.18 -16.59
N ILE A 201 4.53 -17.74 -15.98
CA ILE A 201 3.30 -17.01 -15.65
C ILE A 201 3.55 -16.00 -14.52
N ALA A 202 4.30 -16.40 -13.48
CA ALA A 202 4.66 -15.50 -12.39
C ALA A 202 5.49 -14.30 -12.88
N GLY A 203 6.38 -14.55 -13.84
CA GLY A 203 7.28 -13.53 -14.38
C GLY A 203 8.64 -13.55 -13.69
N LYS A 204 9.54 -12.73 -14.21
CA LYS A 204 10.92 -12.66 -13.73
C LYS A 204 10.95 -12.07 -12.31
N ASP A 205 11.71 -12.72 -11.42
CA ASP A 205 11.95 -12.28 -10.04
C ASP A 205 10.67 -12.25 -9.16
N VAL A 206 9.60 -12.93 -9.58
CA VAL A 206 8.34 -13.06 -8.83
C VAL A 206 8.24 -14.44 -8.20
N ALA A 207 7.97 -14.49 -6.88
CA ALA A 207 7.80 -15.73 -6.15
C ALA A 207 6.44 -16.38 -6.44
N PRO A 208 6.37 -17.60 -7.02
CA PRO A 208 5.10 -18.17 -7.42
C PRO A 208 4.19 -18.56 -6.24
N GLY A 209 3.06 -17.88 -6.09
CA GLY A 209 1.94 -18.30 -5.24
C GLY A 209 0.95 -19.28 -5.90
N ARG A 210 -0.07 -19.68 -5.14
CA ARG A 210 -1.17 -20.57 -5.59
C ARG A 210 -1.89 -20.03 -6.81
N MET A 211 -2.04 -18.72 -6.91
CA MET A 211 -2.65 -18.06 -8.06
C MET A 211 -1.91 -18.35 -9.39
N HIS A 212 -0.58 -18.37 -9.38
CA HIS A 212 0.20 -18.68 -10.59
C HIS A 212 0.05 -20.15 -11.01
N ILE A 213 0.00 -21.06 -10.03
CA ILE A 213 -0.28 -22.49 -10.30
C ILE A 213 -1.69 -22.67 -10.84
N ALA A 214 -2.69 -21.96 -10.29
CA ALA A 214 -4.06 -21.98 -10.78
C ALA A 214 -4.16 -21.49 -12.24
N ARG A 215 -3.44 -20.41 -12.58
CA ARG A 215 -3.33 -19.93 -13.97
C ARG A 215 -2.64 -20.95 -14.88
N ALA A 216 -1.58 -21.59 -14.41
CA ALA A 216 -0.88 -22.62 -15.18
C ALA A 216 -1.76 -23.84 -15.46
N LEU A 217 -2.56 -24.27 -14.48
CA LEU A 217 -3.56 -25.33 -14.66
C LEU A 217 -4.63 -24.94 -15.69
N LEU A 218 -5.08 -23.68 -15.66
CA LEU A 218 -6.06 -23.15 -16.60
C LEU A 218 -5.49 -23.06 -18.03
N GLU A 219 -4.31 -22.47 -18.19
CA GLU A 219 -3.64 -22.37 -19.50
C GLU A 219 -3.31 -23.75 -20.10
N ALA A 220 -3.02 -24.74 -19.26
CA ALA A 220 -2.76 -26.11 -19.70
C ALA A 220 -4.03 -26.94 -19.93
N GLY A 221 -5.23 -26.38 -19.69
CA GLY A 221 -6.51 -27.03 -19.95
C GLY A 221 -6.93 -28.09 -18.92
N TYR A 222 -6.30 -28.14 -17.75
CA TYR A 222 -6.68 -29.09 -16.67
C TYR A 222 -7.89 -28.62 -15.84
N VAL A 223 -8.22 -27.33 -15.95
CA VAL A 223 -9.39 -26.71 -15.33
C VAL A 223 -10.03 -25.71 -16.30
N GLU A 224 -11.32 -25.46 -16.15
CA GLU A 224 -12.12 -24.52 -16.95
C GLU A 224 -11.99 -23.08 -16.46
N ASN A 225 -11.68 -22.87 -15.18
CA ASN A 225 -11.53 -21.55 -14.57
C ASN A 225 -10.72 -21.61 -13.27
N LEU A 226 -10.28 -20.45 -12.77
CA LEU A 226 -9.49 -20.33 -11.56
C LEU A 226 -10.21 -20.88 -10.32
N ARG A 227 -11.53 -20.70 -10.22
CA ARG A 227 -12.32 -21.22 -9.09
C ARG A 227 -12.25 -22.74 -9.01
N GLN A 228 -12.28 -23.43 -10.15
CA GLN A 228 -12.16 -24.88 -10.20
C GLN A 228 -10.76 -25.35 -9.73
N ALA A 229 -9.68 -24.62 -10.08
CA ALA A 229 -8.34 -24.94 -9.57
C ALA A 229 -8.29 -24.88 -8.03
N PHE A 230 -8.80 -23.81 -7.42
CA PHE A 230 -8.85 -23.68 -5.96
C PHE A 230 -9.75 -24.74 -5.32
N THR A 231 -10.95 -24.97 -5.86
CA THR A 231 -11.91 -25.91 -5.27
C THR A 231 -11.43 -27.37 -5.36
N LYS A 232 -10.76 -27.75 -6.46
CA LYS A 232 -10.39 -29.15 -6.71
C LYS A 232 -9.00 -29.51 -6.19
N TYR A 233 -8.04 -28.57 -6.23
CA TYR A 233 -6.62 -28.90 -6.00
C TYR A 233 -5.95 -28.03 -4.94
N LEU A 234 -6.22 -26.71 -4.91
CA LEU A 234 -5.36 -25.72 -4.25
C LEU A 234 -5.93 -25.10 -2.95
N TYR A 235 -7.12 -25.53 -2.51
CA TYR A 235 -7.71 -25.11 -1.23
C TYR A 235 -6.85 -25.56 -0.04
N ASP A 236 -7.06 -24.96 1.12
CA ASP A 236 -6.29 -25.29 2.33
C ASP A 236 -6.53 -26.74 2.76
N GLY A 237 -5.45 -27.53 2.84
CA GLY A 237 -5.53 -28.98 3.07
C GLY A 237 -5.92 -29.81 1.83
N GLY A 238 -6.01 -29.19 0.65
CA GLY A 238 -6.35 -29.87 -0.60
C GLY A 238 -5.24 -30.76 -1.18
N PRO A 239 -5.54 -31.52 -2.24
CA PRO A 239 -4.65 -32.55 -2.78
C PRO A 239 -3.27 -32.06 -3.22
N ALA A 240 -3.18 -30.83 -3.72
CA ALA A 240 -1.95 -30.20 -4.15
C ALA A 240 -1.48 -29.09 -3.20
N TYR A 241 -2.15 -28.91 -2.06
CA TYR A 241 -1.78 -27.91 -1.07
C TYR A 241 -0.43 -28.27 -0.43
N SER A 242 0.40 -27.25 -0.19
CA SER A 242 1.55 -27.36 0.68
C SER A 242 1.70 -26.13 1.53
N THR A 243 2.26 -26.29 2.72
CA THR A 243 2.57 -25.21 3.66
C THR A 243 3.92 -24.60 3.30
N GLY A 244 4.09 -23.31 3.57
CA GLY A 244 5.36 -22.61 3.39
C GLY A 244 6.13 -22.52 4.70
N SER A 245 7.17 -21.69 4.68
CA SER A 245 7.93 -21.26 5.85
C SER A 245 7.57 -19.82 6.22
N GLU A 246 6.28 -19.51 6.23
CA GLU A 246 5.81 -18.18 6.60
C GLU A 246 6.13 -17.88 8.08
N PRO A 247 6.54 -16.65 8.41
CA PRO A 247 6.84 -16.24 9.78
C PRO A 247 5.57 -16.12 10.61
N MET A 248 5.74 -16.07 11.92
CA MET A 248 4.63 -15.82 12.84
C MET A 248 4.09 -14.40 12.66
N SER A 249 2.77 -14.26 12.66
CA SER A 249 2.09 -12.97 12.42
C SER A 249 2.52 -11.87 13.40
N GLU A 250 2.78 -12.20 14.67
CA GLU A 250 3.29 -11.26 15.66
C GLU A 250 4.71 -10.78 15.38
N GLU A 251 5.56 -11.63 14.78
CA GLU A 251 6.92 -11.25 14.40
C GLU A 251 6.89 -10.24 13.26
N ALA A 252 6.02 -10.46 12.26
CA ALA A 252 5.80 -9.52 11.17
C ALA A 252 5.29 -8.18 11.70
N VAL A 253 4.29 -8.15 12.57
CA VAL A 253 3.77 -6.91 13.18
C VAL A 253 4.89 -6.15 13.92
N LYS A 254 5.66 -6.85 14.76
CA LYS A 254 6.78 -6.23 15.49
C LYS A 254 7.82 -5.64 14.55
N LEU A 255 8.16 -6.35 13.47
CA LEU A 255 9.13 -5.86 12.49
C LEU A 255 8.61 -4.63 11.73
N ILE A 256 7.33 -4.61 11.36
CA ILE A 256 6.69 -3.44 10.74
C ILE A 256 6.79 -2.23 11.68
N CYS A 257 6.43 -2.40 12.96
CA CYS A 257 6.56 -1.33 13.96
C CYS A 257 8.02 -0.86 14.11
N LYS A 258 8.97 -1.81 14.22
CA LYS A 258 10.41 -1.54 14.38
C LYS A 258 10.96 -0.73 13.20
N THR A 259 10.47 -0.99 11.99
CA THR A 259 10.95 -0.37 10.75
C THR A 259 10.19 0.91 10.36
N GLY A 260 9.25 1.37 11.20
CA GLY A 260 8.54 2.63 11.01
C GLY A 260 7.33 2.52 10.07
N GLY A 261 6.65 1.37 10.06
CA GLY A 261 5.42 1.16 9.31
C GLY A 261 4.16 1.09 10.18
N VAL A 262 3.00 1.27 9.54
CA VAL A 262 1.68 1.04 10.15
C VAL A 262 1.22 -0.37 9.78
N ALA A 263 1.13 -1.25 10.78
CA ALA A 263 0.65 -2.63 10.63
C ALA A 263 -0.88 -2.74 10.72
N VAL A 264 -1.49 -3.38 9.72
CA VAL A 264 -2.95 -3.52 9.59
C VAL A 264 -3.33 -4.95 9.21
N LEU A 265 -4.32 -5.53 9.87
CA LEU A 265 -4.81 -6.87 9.55
C LEU A 265 -5.66 -6.84 8.28
N ALA A 266 -5.23 -7.58 7.25
CA ALA A 266 -5.93 -7.67 5.97
C ALA A 266 -7.12 -8.63 6.07
N HIS A 267 -8.20 -8.33 5.34
CA HIS A 267 -9.37 -9.17 5.08
C HIS A 267 -9.73 -10.16 6.21
N PRO A 268 -9.96 -9.70 7.46
CA PRO A 268 -10.15 -10.57 8.62
C PRO A 268 -11.39 -11.47 8.53
N TRP A 269 -12.30 -11.19 7.60
CA TRP A 269 -13.45 -12.04 7.27
C TRP A 269 -13.08 -13.40 6.64
N ALA A 270 -11.83 -13.57 6.19
CA ALA A 270 -11.33 -14.86 5.71
C ALA A 270 -10.84 -15.78 6.86
N LEU A 271 -10.66 -15.24 8.06
CA LEU A 271 -10.10 -15.95 9.21
C LEU A 271 -11.16 -16.78 9.96
N LYS A 272 -10.71 -17.91 10.51
CA LYS A 272 -11.56 -18.77 11.36
C LYS A 272 -11.69 -18.18 12.75
N ASP A 273 -10.59 -17.76 13.38
CA ASP A 273 -10.56 -17.18 14.73
C ASP A 273 -10.08 -15.72 14.72
N HIS A 274 -10.85 -14.85 14.06
CA HIS A 274 -10.50 -13.43 13.94
C HIS A 274 -10.39 -12.70 15.29
N VAL A 275 -11.13 -13.11 16.33
CA VAL A 275 -11.10 -12.43 17.65
C VAL A 275 -9.76 -12.67 18.35
N SER A 276 -9.30 -13.93 18.42
CA SER A 276 -8.01 -14.24 19.04
C SER A 276 -6.84 -13.66 18.26
N VAL A 277 -6.92 -13.68 16.92
CA VAL A 277 -5.92 -13.07 16.04
C VAL A 277 -5.82 -11.57 16.32
N ILE A 278 -6.93 -10.83 16.25
CA ILE A 278 -6.94 -9.37 16.47
C ILE A 278 -6.37 -9.02 17.85
N ARG A 279 -6.79 -9.74 18.91
CA ARG A 279 -6.32 -9.49 20.28
C ARG A 279 -4.81 -9.66 20.41
N ARG A 280 -4.25 -10.78 19.92
CA ARG A 280 -2.80 -11.06 20.04
C ARG A 280 -1.96 -10.16 19.15
N LEU A 281 -2.45 -9.84 17.96
CA LEU A 281 -1.77 -8.89 17.08
C LEU A 281 -1.79 -7.48 17.67
N LYS A 282 -2.88 -7.09 18.35
CA LYS A 282 -2.93 -5.82 19.11
C LYS A 282 -1.83 -5.78 20.16
N ASP A 283 -1.66 -6.85 20.95
CA ASP A 283 -0.60 -6.96 21.95
C ASP A 283 0.81 -6.88 21.32
N ALA A 284 0.96 -7.31 20.06
CA ALA A 284 2.20 -7.24 19.31
C ALA A 284 2.48 -5.87 18.66
N GLY A 285 1.50 -4.96 18.62
CA GLY A 285 1.64 -3.61 18.03
C GLY A 285 0.75 -3.32 16.82
N LEU A 286 -0.29 -4.12 16.57
CA LEU A 286 -1.23 -3.87 15.46
C LEU A 286 -1.91 -2.49 15.60
N HIS A 287 -1.95 -1.74 14.49
CA HIS A 287 -2.51 -0.39 14.45
C HIS A 287 -3.93 -0.36 13.89
N GLY A 288 -4.27 -1.28 12.98
CA GLY A 288 -5.55 -1.27 12.28
C GLY A 288 -6.03 -2.63 11.81
N VAL A 289 -7.25 -2.64 11.30
CA VAL A 289 -7.88 -3.80 10.67
C VAL A 289 -8.72 -3.33 9.48
N GLU A 290 -8.80 -4.15 8.44
CA GLU A 290 -9.73 -3.92 7.34
C GLU A 290 -11.18 -4.17 7.79
N VAL A 291 -12.01 -3.15 7.61
CA VAL A 291 -13.44 -3.14 7.96
C VAL A 291 -14.30 -2.81 6.74
N TYR A 292 -13.75 -2.05 5.78
CA TYR A 292 -14.46 -1.63 4.58
C TYR A 292 -14.15 -2.53 3.39
N ARG A 293 -15.20 -2.93 2.68
CA ARG A 293 -15.18 -3.69 1.43
C ARG A 293 -15.99 -2.96 0.37
N SER A 294 -15.98 -3.48 -0.86
CA SER A 294 -16.77 -2.94 -1.97
C SER A 294 -18.28 -3.04 -1.74
N ASP A 295 -18.73 -4.03 -0.97
CA ASP A 295 -20.12 -4.24 -0.58
C ASP A 295 -20.54 -3.50 0.69
N GLY A 296 -19.61 -2.85 1.40
CA GLY A 296 -19.90 -1.95 2.51
C GLY A 296 -18.97 -2.09 3.70
N LYS A 297 -19.41 -1.52 4.83
CA LYS A 297 -18.72 -1.58 6.13
C LYS A 297 -19.19 -2.82 6.88
N LEU A 298 -18.27 -3.66 7.34
CA LEU A 298 -18.60 -4.84 8.14
C LEU A 298 -18.66 -4.47 9.62
N GLU A 299 -19.87 -4.46 10.20
CA GLU A 299 -20.07 -3.98 11.57
C GLU A 299 -19.37 -4.85 12.64
N VAL A 300 -19.25 -6.17 12.43
CA VAL A 300 -18.52 -7.06 13.36
C VAL A 300 -17.07 -6.59 13.54
N PHE A 301 -16.35 -6.34 12.44
CA PHE A 301 -14.97 -5.84 12.50
C PHE A 301 -14.88 -4.39 12.93
N SER A 302 -15.92 -3.57 12.67
CA SER A 302 -15.98 -2.21 13.21
C SER A 302 -16.02 -2.20 14.74
N VAL A 303 -16.86 -3.04 15.35
CA VAL A 303 -16.99 -3.14 16.81
C VAL A 303 -15.71 -3.68 17.44
N LEU A 304 -15.08 -4.69 16.81
CA LEU A 304 -13.79 -5.19 17.26
C LEU A 304 -12.70 -4.12 17.17
N ALA A 305 -12.67 -3.35 16.07
CA ALA A 305 -11.74 -2.25 15.92
C ALA A 305 -11.93 -1.19 17.02
N ASP A 306 -13.17 -0.83 17.35
CA ASP A 306 -13.46 0.09 18.46
C ASP A 306 -12.99 -0.47 19.81
N THR A 307 -13.29 -1.75 20.06
CA THR A 307 -12.93 -2.45 21.31
C THR A 307 -11.43 -2.43 21.56
N TYR A 308 -10.62 -2.64 20.51
CA TYR A 308 -9.16 -2.68 20.61
C TYR A 308 -8.48 -1.36 20.23
N SER A 309 -9.24 -0.27 20.02
CA SER A 309 -8.73 1.03 19.57
C SER A 309 -7.81 0.88 18.35
N LEU A 310 -8.35 0.26 17.29
CA LEU A 310 -7.69 0.01 16.01
C LEU A 310 -8.29 0.90 14.93
N LEU A 311 -7.44 1.31 13.98
CA LEU A 311 -7.85 1.99 12.76
C LEU A 311 -8.77 1.09 11.93
N LYS A 312 -9.77 1.72 11.30
CA LYS A 312 -10.76 1.06 10.43
C LYS A 312 -10.45 1.39 8.98
N LEU A 313 -9.73 0.51 8.30
CA LEU A 313 -9.31 0.73 6.91
C LEU A 313 -10.05 -0.20 5.94
N GLY A 314 -9.69 -0.13 4.67
CA GLY A 314 -10.14 -1.07 3.67
C GLY A 314 -9.60 -0.71 2.29
N GLY A 315 -9.43 -1.74 1.48
CA GLY A 315 -9.14 -1.63 0.06
C GLY A 315 -9.86 -2.72 -0.72
N SER A 316 -9.75 -2.68 -2.03
CA SER A 316 -10.50 -3.58 -2.90
C SER A 316 -9.90 -4.99 -2.99
N ASP A 317 -8.64 -5.16 -2.55
CA ASP A 317 -7.84 -6.37 -2.79
C ASP A 317 -7.78 -6.70 -4.29
N TYR A 318 -7.61 -5.65 -5.11
CA TYR A 318 -7.68 -5.74 -6.56
C TYR A 318 -6.44 -6.41 -7.14
N HIS A 319 -6.65 -7.42 -7.99
CA HIS A 319 -5.59 -8.13 -8.71
C HIS A 319 -5.71 -7.96 -10.25
N GLY A 320 -6.83 -7.48 -10.76
CA GLY A 320 -7.09 -7.37 -12.20
C GLY A 320 -7.35 -8.70 -12.89
N LYS A 321 -7.93 -9.66 -12.16
CA LYS A 321 -8.42 -10.95 -12.68
C LYS A 321 -9.50 -10.76 -13.74
N GLY A 322 -10.28 -9.68 -13.61
CA GLY A 322 -11.46 -9.44 -14.44
C GLY A 322 -12.63 -10.36 -14.07
N GLY A 323 -13.79 -10.08 -14.65
CA GLY A 323 -15.04 -10.80 -14.34
C GLY A 323 -15.83 -10.16 -13.20
N ARG A 324 -16.97 -10.77 -12.84
CA ARG A 324 -17.96 -10.17 -11.93
C ARG A 324 -17.67 -10.34 -10.43
N ASN A 325 -16.65 -11.13 -10.08
CA ASN A 325 -16.38 -11.54 -8.69
C ASN A 325 -15.22 -10.77 -8.04
N GLU A 326 -14.61 -9.83 -8.75
CA GLU A 326 -13.53 -8.99 -8.24
C GLU A 326 -14.05 -7.58 -7.99
N SER A 327 -13.68 -6.99 -6.86
CA SER A 327 -14.00 -5.59 -6.56
C SER A 327 -13.22 -4.68 -7.50
N GLU A 328 -13.86 -3.67 -8.10
CA GLU A 328 -13.13 -2.71 -8.92
C GLU A 328 -12.20 -1.85 -8.07
N LEU A 329 -11.08 -1.43 -8.67
CA LEU A 329 -10.08 -0.57 -8.04
C LEU A 329 -10.71 0.77 -7.61
N GLY A 330 -10.61 1.14 -6.34
CA GLY A 330 -11.25 2.32 -5.78
C GLY A 330 -12.77 2.20 -5.52
N SER A 331 -13.34 0.99 -5.60
CA SER A 331 -14.77 0.77 -5.32
C SER A 331 -15.13 0.82 -3.84
N VAL A 332 -14.16 0.64 -2.94
CA VAL A 332 -14.37 0.68 -1.50
C VAL A 332 -14.70 2.09 -1.05
N ASN A 333 -15.88 2.28 -0.47
CA ASN A 333 -16.32 3.57 0.03
C ASN A 333 -15.70 3.88 1.40
N LEU A 334 -14.39 4.12 1.43
CA LEU A 334 -13.67 4.50 2.64
C LEU A 334 -13.95 5.97 2.98
N PRO A 335 -14.46 6.29 4.19
CA PRO A 335 -14.73 7.67 4.56
C PRO A 335 -13.43 8.44 4.75
N VAL A 336 -13.45 9.73 4.42
CA VAL A 336 -12.29 10.62 4.58
C VAL A 336 -11.79 10.69 6.03
N THR A 337 -12.67 10.51 7.01
CA THR A 337 -12.31 10.43 8.43
C THR A 337 -11.42 9.23 8.73
N ALA A 338 -11.66 8.07 8.09
CA ALA A 338 -10.81 6.90 8.27
C ALA A 338 -9.39 7.14 7.75
N LEU A 339 -9.24 7.82 6.60
CA LEU A 339 -7.91 8.21 6.11
C LEU A 339 -7.27 9.28 7.00
N HIS A 340 -8.05 10.23 7.52
CA HIS A 340 -7.55 11.23 8.46
C HIS A 340 -7.02 10.59 9.75
N ASP A 341 -7.75 9.63 10.33
CA ASP A 341 -7.31 8.90 11.52
C ASP A 341 -6.09 8.04 11.23
N PHE A 342 -6.03 7.42 10.05
CA PHE A 342 -4.83 6.73 9.57
C PHE A 342 -3.62 7.65 9.52
N LEU A 343 -3.77 8.86 8.98
CA LEU A 343 -2.67 9.83 8.93
C LEU A 343 -2.26 10.32 10.32
N LYS A 344 -3.21 10.53 11.26
CA LYS A 344 -2.88 10.89 12.64
C LYS A 344 -1.96 9.86 13.32
N VAL A 345 -2.14 8.57 13.01
CA VAL A 345 -1.28 7.50 13.53
C VAL A 345 -0.01 7.34 12.70
N GLY A 346 -0.12 7.29 11.37
CA GLY A 346 0.98 6.96 10.48
C GLY A 346 2.02 8.07 10.37
N ARG A 347 1.60 9.34 10.38
CA ARG A 347 2.51 10.46 10.14
C ARG A 347 3.62 10.59 11.19
N PRO A 348 3.32 10.57 12.51
CA PRO A 348 4.37 10.55 13.53
C PRO A 348 5.33 9.37 13.38
N ILE A 349 4.80 8.17 13.08
CA ILE A 349 5.60 6.96 12.86
C ILE A 349 6.56 7.14 11.67
N TRP A 350 6.07 7.68 10.56
CA TRP A 350 6.89 7.94 9.37
C TRP A 350 7.93 9.05 9.60
N CYS A 351 7.61 10.09 10.38
CA CYS A 351 8.58 11.11 10.77
C CYS A 351 9.74 10.51 11.57
N GLU A 352 9.45 9.64 12.54
CA GLU A 352 10.50 8.93 13.29
C GLU A 352 11.32 8.01 12.40
N ALA A 353 10.69 7.33 11.43
CA ALA A 353 11.37 6.52 10.44
C ALA A 353 12.35 7.36 9.61
N VAL A 354 11.91 8.52 9.10
CA VAL A 354 12.76 9.47 8.35
C VAL A 354 13.94 9.91 9.20
N LYS A 355 13.72 10.29 10.47
CA LYS A 355 14.80 10.66 11.39
C LYS A 355 15.80 9.52 11.57
N ALA A 356 15.31 8.30 11.77
CA ALA A 356 16.17 7.11 11.93
C ALA A 356 17.01 6.85 10.67
N THR A 357 16.42 6.93 9.47
CA THR A 357 17.15 6.79 8.20
C THR A 357 18.24 7.86 8.06
N MET A 358 17.93 9.11 8.41
CA MET A 358 18.89 10.21 8.33
C MET A 358 20.03 10.07 9.34
N ARG A 359 19.75 9.56 10.55
CA ARG A 359 20.78 9.20 11.53
C ARG A 359 21.68 8.06 11.04
N ALA A 360 21.10 7.03 10.43
CA ALA A 360 21.88 5.92 9.86
C ALA A 360 22.85 6.39 8.76
N LEU A 361 22.43 7.38 7.94
CA LEU A 361 23.32 8.01 6.97
C LEU A 361 24.46 8.78 7.64
N LEU A 362 24.20 9.48 8.74
CA LEU A 362 25.23 10.19 9.51
C LEU A 362 26.25 9.24 10.13
N ASP A 363 25.77 8.15 10.73
CA ASP A 363 26.63 7.19 11.44
C ASP A 363 27.50 6.40 10.46
N GLN A 364 26.94 6.01 9.31
CA GLN A 364 27.65 5.25 8.27
C GLN A 364 27.29 5.79 6.89
N PRO A 365 28.00 6.80 6.40
CA PRO A 365 27.68 7.36 5.11
C PRO A 365 28.18 6.41 4.01
N SER A 366 27.25 5.71 3.38
CA SER A 366 27.51 4.70 2.35
C SER A 366 26.57 4.86 1.16
N ASP A 367 26.97 4.35 0.01
CA ASP A 367 26.13 4.36 -1.20
C ASP A 367 24.85 3.54 -1.00
N SER A 368 24.90 2.51 -0.14
CA SER A 368 23.73 1.71 0.24
C SER A 368 22.72 2.56 1.03
N ASN A 369 23.18 3.32 2.04
CA ASN A 369 22.32 4.18 2.83
C ASN A 369 21.74 5.33 2.00
N LEU A 370 22.54 5.89 1.09
CA LEU A 370 22.05 6.90 0.15
C LEU A 370 20.99 6.30 -0.81
N TYR A 371 21.24 5.10 -1.33
CA TYR A 371 20.28 4.39 -2.17
C TYR A 371 18.97 4.10 -1.41
N ASN A 372 19.05 3.68 -0.16
CA ASN A 372 17.90 3.41 0.70
C ASN A 372 17.03 4.66 0.87
N ILE A 373 17.63 5.84 1.07
CA ILE A 373 16.93 7.13 1.17
C ILE A 373 16.18 7.48 -0.11
N VAL A 374 16.82 7.30 -1.28
CA VAL A 374 16.25 7.75 -2.55
C VAL A 374 15.46 6.66 -3.28
N ARG A 375 15.37 5.42 -2.76
CA ARG A 375 14.89 4.23 -3.48
C ARG A 375 13.54 4.43 -4.17
N PHE A 376 12.58 5.05 -3.49
CA PHE A 376 11.21 5.18 -3.98
C PHE A 376 10.95 6.43 -4.84
N ASP A 377 11.79 7.47 -4.76
CA ASP A 377 11.62 8.71 -5.54
C ASP A 377 12.93 9.18 -6.21
N ARG A 378 13.76 8.20 -6.61
CA ARG A 378 15.12 8.40 -7.12
C ARG A 378 15.16 9.39 -8.29
N THR A 379 14.23 9.25 -9.23
CA THR A 379 14.13 10.08 -10.44
C THR A 379 13.88 11.54 -10.11
N ARG A 380 13.09 11.84 -9.08
CA ARG A 380 12.75 13.20 -8.67
C ARG A 380 13.84 13.84 -7.83
N ILE A 381 14.38 13.07 -6.89
CA ILE A 381 15.44 13.55 -6.00
C ILE A 381 16.69 13.87 -6.85
N LEU A 382 17.10 12.95 -7.75
CA LEU A 382 18.30 13.09 -8.58
C LEU A 382 18.11 13.88 -9.90
N LYS A 383 16.90 14.32 -10.27
CA LYS A 383 16.66 14.99 -11.58
C LYS A 383 17.37 16.33 -11.75
N CYS A 384 17.77 16.99 -10.66
CA CYS A 384 18.60 18.18 -10.76
C CYS A 384 20.07 17.77 -10.83
N SER A 385 20.64 17.84 -12.02
CA SER A 385 22.06 17.63 -12.34
C SER A 385 23.03 18.65 -11.70
N LEU A 386 22.63 19.34 -10.64
CA LEU A 386 23.55 20.12 -9.83
C LEU A 386 24.23 19.12 -8.90
N ALA A 387 25.53 18.91 -9.10
CA ALA A 387 26.36 18.14 -8.21
C ALA A 387 26.03 18.52 -6.76
N TRP A 388 25.41 17.62 -6.00
CA TRP A 388 25.12 17.88 -4.60
C TRP A 388 26.46 18.16 -3.93
N SER A 389 26.55 19.31 -3.27
CA SER A 389 27.79 19.71 -2.61
C SER A 389 27.78 19.29 -1.14
N CYS A 390 26.60 18.95 -0.60
CA CYS A 390 26.37 18.81 0.83
C CYS A 390 25.12 17.96 1.15
N GLY A 391 25.20 17.11 2.18
CA GLY A 391 24.09 16.28 2.66
C GLY A 391 22.87 17.05 3.16
N LYS A 392 23.05 18.33 3.53
CA LYS A 392 21.95 19.24 3.85
C LYS A 392 20.99 19.44 2.68
N GLU A 393 21.51 19.62 1.45
CA GLU A 393 20.67 19.86 0.26
C GLU A 393 19.81 18.64 -0.10
N LEU A 394 20.38 17.44 0.09
CA LEU A 394 19.65 16.18 -0.04
C LEU A 394 18.52 16.09 0.99
N MET A 395 18.84 16.34 2.27
CA MET A 395 17.85 16.33 3.34
C MET A 395 16.71 17.29 3.06
N ASP A 396 16.99 18.55 2.72
CA ASP A 396 15.95 19.55 2.49
C ASP A 396 14.99 19.14 1.37
N ARG A 397 15.51 18.58 0.27
CA ARG A 397 14.69 18.04 -0.82
C ARG A 397 13.86 16.83 -0.39
N CYS A 398 14.45 15.88 0.33
CA CYS A 398 13.73 14.72 0.83
C CYS A 398 12.59 15.14 1.77
N LEU A 399 12.88 16.03 2.72
CA LEU A 399 11.90 16.53 3.69
C LEU A 399 10.76 17.31 2.99
N GLU A 400 11.06 18.12 1.97
CA GLU A 400 10.04 18.78 1.13
C GLU A 400 9.08 17.82 0.43
N ILE A 401 9.56 16.64 0.06
CA ILE A 401 8.75 15.61 -0.61
C ILE A 401 7.96 14.79 0.40
N TRP A 402 8.54 14.54 1.57
CA TRP A 402 8.01 13.55 2.53
C TRP A 402 7.10 14.15 3.59
N LEU A 403 7.40 15.37 4.05
CA LEU A 403 6.81 15.96 5.25
C LEU A 403 6.08 17.27 4.96
N THR A 404 5.10 17.62 5.81
CA THR A 404 4.46 18.95 5.76
C THR A 404 5.40 20.01 6.31
N HIS A 405 5.07 21.29 6.09
CA HIS A 405 5.81 22.41 6.69
C HIS A 405 6.03 22.22 8.20
N ASP A 406 4.94 22.04 8.95
CA ASP A 406 4.95 21.93 10.41
C ASP A 406 5.79 20.76 10.95
N GLU A 407 5.86 19.64 10.21
CA GLU A 407 6.67 18.50 10.63
C GLU A 407 8.16 18.75 10.46
N ARG A 408 8.54 19.56 9.47
CA ARG A 408 9.95 19.86 9.16
C ARG A 408 10.56 20.83 10.15
N GLU A 409 9.75 21.62 10.85
CA GLU A 409 10.19 22.62 11.83
C GLU A 409 10.49 22.01 13.22
N SER A 410 10.49 20.68 13.34
CA SER A 410 10.91 20.02 14.58
C SER A 410 12.40 20.28 14.87
N ASP A 411 12.72 20.62 16.13
CA ASP A 411 14.09 20.85 16.63
C ASP A 411 15.06 19.71 16.25
N GLU A 412 14.57 18.47 16.26
CA GLU A 412 15.37 17.32 15.84
C GLU A 412 15.79 17.34 14.35
N PHE A 413 14.93 17.82 13.44
CA PHE A 413 15.30 17.96 12.02
C PHE A 413 16.31 19.09 11.84
N GLU A 414 16.20 20.18 12.59
CA GLU A 414 17.22 21.23 12.60
C GLU A 414 18.58 20.72 13.11
N ALA A 415 18.58 19.93 14.18
CA ALA A 415 19.79 19.29 14.67
C ALA A 415 20.42 18.34 13.64
N LEU A 416 19.60 17.58 12.90
CA LEU A 416 20.07 16.71 11.82
C LEU A 416 20.60 17.51 10.62
N ARG A 417 19.95 18.62 10.24
CA ARG A 417 20.40 19.53 9.18
C ARG A 417 21.80 20.05 9.45
N LEU A 418 22.06 20.50 10.69
CA LEU A 418 23.35 21.00 11.13
C LEU A 418 24.44 19.92 11.10
N LYS A 419 24.10 18.66 11.43
CA LYS A 419 25.07 17.56 11.37
C LYS A 419 25.37 17.14 9.93
N LEU A 420 24.37 17.12 9.06
CA LEU A 420 24.53 16.76 7.65
C LEU A 420 25.22 17.83 6.82
N SER A 421 25.39 19.06 7.32
CA SER A 421 26.12 20.08 6.58
C SER A 421 27.60 19.75 6.36
N GLY A 422 28.18 18.91 7.22
CA GLY A 422 29.57 18.43 7.11
C GLY A 422 29.74 17.18 6.22
N VAL A 423 28.65 16.60 5.71
CA VAL A 423 28.69 15.35 4.91
C VAL A 423 28.71 15.71 3.42
N SER A 424 29.78 15.36 2.72
CA SER A 424 29.86 15.54 1.26
C SER A 424 29.22 14.37 0.52
N ILE A 425 28.31 14.64 -0.42
CA ILE A 425 27.61 13.61 -1.21
C ILE A 425 27.92 13.82 -2.68
N THR A 426 28.66 12.91 -3.32
CA THR A 426 28.95 13.05 -4.75
C THR A 426 27.80 12.54 -5.63
N SER A 427 27.61 13.19 -6.79
CA SER A 427 26.50 12.93 -7.73
C SER A 427 26.51 11.55 -8.41
N LYS A 428 27.55 10.73 -8.18
CA LYS A 428 27.66 9.38 -8.76
C LYS A 428 27.35 8.25 -7.78
N GLY A 429 26.95 8.56 -6.54
CA GLY A 429 26.78 7.51 -5.51
C GLY A 429 28.08 6.74 -5.33
N SER A 430 29.19 7.47 -5.16
CA SER A 430 30.49 6.87 -4.86
C SER A 430 31.32 7.84 -4.03
N CYS A 431 31.74 7.38 -2.86
CA CYS A 431 32.54 8.07 -1.83
C CYS A 431 31.79 9.20 -1.11
N VAL A 432 31.33 8.88 0.09
CA VAL A 432 31.13 9.89 1.13
C VAL A 432 32.43 10.01 1.91
N THR A 433 32.98 11.22 1.97
CA THR A 433 34.05 11.55 2.91
C THR A 433 33.49 12.50 3.96
N VAL A 434 33.62 12.12 5.22
CA VAL A 434 33.41 13.01 6.35
C VAL A 434 34.60 13.98 6.35
N GLY A 435 34.33 15.28 6.14
CA GLY A 435 35.36 16.30 6.30
C GLY A 435 35.76 16.43 7.79
N PRO A 436 37.02 16.80 8.09
CA PRO A 436 37.49 16.99 9.46
C PRO A 436 36.75 18.09 10.23
#